data_AF-A0A7V2CLM2-F1
#
_entry.id   AF-A0A7V2CLM2-F1
#
_cell.length_a   1.000
_cell.length_b   1.000
_cell.length_c   1.000
_cell.angle_alpha   90.00
_cell.angle_beta   90.00
_cell.angle_gamma   90.00
#
_symmetry.space_group_name_H-M   'P 1'
#
loop_
_entity.id
_entity.type
_entity.pdbx_description
1 polymer ?
#
loop_
_entity_poly.entity_id
_entity_poly.type
_entity_poly.pdbx_seq_one_letter_code
_entity_poly.pdbx_strand_id
1 'polypeptide(L)'
;MAKLSLRRPDTQATASMVLSLSALFFSVGLVVILFPRFDTDNNIIWYKSGGPRHMAVLGCTAISLLLGVLGFGFGLNSAGARRNERNSQSWLGFFAGAAAITLTVILFAAFYLLKQSVA
;
A
#
# COMPACT_ATOMS: atom_id res chain seq x y z
N MET A 1 6.90 1.92 -29.33
CA MET A 1 6.65 1.68 -27.89
C MET A 1 7.59 0.58 -27.42
N ALA A 2 8.44 0.86 -26.43
CA ALA A 2 9.33 -0.17 -25.87
C ALA A 2 8.50 -1.27 -25.20
N LYS A 3 8.74 -2.54 -25.54
CA LYS A 3 8.07 -3.67 -24.90
C LYS A 3 8.53 -3.76 -23.44
N LEU A 4 7.63 -3.52 -22.49
CA LEU A 4 7.86 -3.79 -21.07
C LEU A 4 8.12 -5.29 -20.88
N SER A 5 9.40 -5.67 -20.84
CA SER A 5 9.79 -7.03 -20.49
C SER A 5 10.07 -7.10 -19.01
N LEU A 6 9.14 -7.69 -18.26
CA LEU A 6 9.29 -8.00 -16.83
C LEU A 6 10.39 -9.01 -16.54
N ARG A 7 11.06 -9.56 -17.55
CA ARG A 7 12.21 -10.45 -17.40
C ARG A 7 13.51 -9.70 -17.11
N ARG A 8 13.58 -8.41 -17.44
CA ARG A 8 14.77 -7.59 -17.24
C ARG A 8 14.77 -6.96 -15.82
N PRO A 9 15.86 -7.09 -15.05
CA PRO A 9 15.96 -6.52 -13.70
C PRO A 9 15.70 -5.01 -13.64
N ASP A 10 16.17 -4.23 -14.62
CA ASP A 10 15.99 -2.76 -14.60
C ASP A 10 14.53 -2.35 -14.80
N THR A 11 13.78 -3.11 -15.60
CA THR A 11 12.33 -2.93 -15.76
C THR A 11 11.60 -3.28 -14.48
N GLN A 12 12.01 -4.36 -13.80
CA GLN A 12 11.44 -4.75 -12.51
C GLN A 12 11.74 -3.71 -11.43
N ALA A 13 12.93 -3.11 -11.40
CA ALA A 13 13.29 -2.04 -10.48
C ALA A 13 12.37 -0.81 -10.65
N THR A 14 12.15 -0.42 -11.91
CA THR A 14 11.26 0.71 -12.23
C THR A 14 9.80 0.40 -11.90
N ALA A 15 9.33 -0.80 -12.25
CA ALA A 15 7.97 -1.25 -11.94
C ALA A 15 7.75 -1.34 -10.42
N SER A 16 8.73 -1.88 -9.68
CA SER A 16 8.73 -1.94 -8.22
C SER A 16 8.55 -0.56 -7.61
N MET A 17 9.36 0.42 -8.04
CA MET A 17 9.27 1.79 -7.54
C MET A 17 7.89 2.41 -7.79
N VAL A 18 7.35 2.31 -9.02
CA VAL A 18 6.03 2.88 -9.36
C VAL A 18 4.90 2.21 -8.59
N LEU A 19 4.92 0.88 -8.49
CA LEU A 19 3.89 0.12 -7.76
C LEU A 19 3.93 0.43 -6.27
N SER A 20 5.13 0.47 -5.67
CA SER A 20 5.31 0.77 -4.26
C SER A 20 4.92 2.21 -3.90
N LEU A 21 5.26 3.19 -4.73
CA LEU A 21 4.80 4.58 -4.54
C LEU A 21 3.28 4.71 -4.68
N SER A 22 2.68 3.98 -5.63
CA SER A 22 1.22 3.93 -5.77
C SER A 22 0.57 3.28 -4.54
N ALA A 23 1.17 2.20 -4.02
CA ALA A 23 0.70 1.54 -2.80
C ALA A 23 0.72 2.50 -1.59
N LEU A 24 1.81 3.25 -1.42
CA LEU A 24 1.94 4.28 -0.39
C LEU A 24 0.88 5.37 -0.53
N PHE A 25 0.60 5.83 -1.75
CA PHE A 25 -0.45 6.81 -2.00
C PHE A 25 -1.82 6.33 -1.48
N PHE A 26 -2.19 5.07 -1.75
CA PHE A 26 -3.43 4.50 -1.21
C PHE A 26 -3.37 4.28 0.32
N SER A 27 -2.22 3.92 0.89
CA SER A 27 -2.04 3.83 2.35
C SER A 27 -2.25 5.19 3.02
N VAL A 28 -1.73 6.28 2.44
CA VAL A 28 -1.95 7.65 2.93
C VAL A 28 -3.43 8.04 2.76
N GLY A 29 -4.07 7.64 1.66
CA GLY A 29 -5.51 7.79 1.49
C GLY A 29 -6.33 7.16 2.62
N LEU A 30 -5.93 5.97 3.12
CA LEU A 30 -6.56 5.35 4.28
C LEU A 30 -6.44 6.21 5.54
N VAL A 31 -5.27 6.78 5.81
CA VAL A 31 -5.07 7.71 6.95
C VAL A 31 -6.07 8.86 6.86
N VAL A 32 -6.18 9.50 5.70
CA VAL A 32 -7.08 10.64 5.47
C VAL A 32 -8.56 10.24 5.65
N ILE A 33 -8.94 9.02 5.29
CA ILE A 33 -10.31 8.53 5.45
C ILE A 33 -10.66 8.22 6.91
N LEU A 34 -9.71 7.68 7.67
CA LEU A 34 -9.92 7.17 9.03
C LEU A 34 -9.84 8.28 10.10
N PHE A 35 -8.81 9.13 10.05
CA PHE A 35 -8.51 10.09 11.11
C PHE A 35 -9.63 11.11 11.41
N PRO A 36 -10.34 11.69 10.43
CA PRO A 36 -11.36 12.71 10.71
C PRO A 36 -12.57 12.23 11.52
N ARG A 37 -12.67 10.92 11.81
CA ARG A 37 -13.80 10.30 12.49
C ARG A 37 -13.39 9.42 13.65
N PHE A 38 -12.12 9.52 14.02
CA PHE A 38 -11.61 8.93 15.23
C PHE A 38 -12.07 9.77 16.41
N ASP A 39 -12.97 9.21 17.21
CA ASP A 39 -13.41 9.77 18.47
C ASP A 39 -12.37 9.39 19.54
N THR A 40 -11.61 10.38 20.00
CA THR A 40 -10.51 10.18 20.96
C THR A 40 -11.03 9.88 22.36
N ASP A 41 -12.23 10.35 22.70
CA ASP A 41 -12.82 10.15 24.02
C ASP A 41 -13.27 8.70 24.19
N ASN A 42 -13.85 8.13 23.13
CA ASN A 42 -14.38 6.77 23.11
C ASN A 42 -13.44 5.73 22.46
N ASN A 43 -12.31 6.16 21.88
CA ASN A 43 -11.40 5.33 21.08
C ASN A 43 -12.10 4.52 19.98
N ILE A 44 -13.08 5.12 19.29
CA ILE A 44 -13.86 4.45 18.24
C ILE A 44 -13.83 5.21 16.94
N ILE A 45 -13.98 4.47 15.84
CA ILE A 45 -14.12 5.01 14.49
C ILE A 45 -15.56 4.83 14.04
N TRP A 46 -16.29 5.94 13.97
CA TRP A 46 -17.68 5.93 13.55
C TRP A 46 -17.81 5.68 12.04
N TYR A 47 -18.56 4.64 11.66
CA TYR A 47 -18.83 4.33 10.26
C TYR A 47 -20.27 3.84 10.04
N LYS A 48 -20.77 4.02 8.81
CA LYS A 48 -22.01 3.39 8.35
C LYS A 48 -21.67 2.08 7.66
N SER A 49 -22.24 0.96 8.13
CA SER A 49 -22.04 -0.33 7.48
C SER A 49 -22.61 -0.29 6.05
N GLY A 50 -21.86 -0.85 5.09
CA GLY A 50 -22.20 -0.75 3.66
C GLY A 50 -22.11 0.67 3.06
N GLY A 51 -21.80 1.69 3.86
CA GLY A 51 -21.67 3.06 3.38
C GLY A 51 -20.43 3.28 2.52
N PRO A 52 -20.37 4.40 1.76
CA PRO A 52 -19.27 4.70 0.85
C PRO A 52 -17.91 4.74 1.54
N ARG A 53 -17.85 5.21 2.80
CA ARG A 53 -16.61 5.20 3.59
C ARG A 53 -16.12 3.78 3.88
N HIS A 54 -17.00 2.88 4.28
CA HIS A 54 -16.62 1.50 4.58
C HIS A 54 -16.06 0.83 3.32
N MET A 55 -16.73 1.02 2.17
CA MET A 55 -16.25 0.54 0.88
C MET A 55 -14.93 1.19 0.46
N ALA A 56 -14.74 2.49 0.73
CA ALA A 56 -13.49 3.18 0.44
C ALA A 56 -12.32 2.64 1.28
N VAL A 57 -12.54 2.35 2.58
CA VAL A 57 -11.52 1.71 3.43
C VAL A 57 -11.15 0.33 2.89
N LEU A 58 -12.13 -0.51 2.55
CA LEU A 58 -11.88 -1.84 1.99
C LEU A 58 -11.15 -1.75 0.63
N GLY A 59 -11.60 -0.85 -0.25
CA GLY A 59 -11.00 -0.65 -1.57
C GLY A 59 -9.57 -0.14 -1.50
N CYS A 60 -9.30 0.90 -0.70
CA CYS A 60 -7.95 1.42 -0.52
C CYS A 60 -7.02 0.39 0.13
N THR A 61 -7.52 -0.39 1.10
CA THR A 61 -6.77 -1.50 1.72
C THR A 61 -6.40 -2.56 0.69
N ALA A 62 -7.37 -3.03 -0.10
CA ALA A 62 -7.15 -4.07 -1.11
C ALA A 62 -6.17 -3.62 -2.19
N ILE A 63 -6.35 -2.40 -2.74
CA ILE A 63 -5.47 -1.84 -3.77
C ILE A 63 -4.07 -1.62 -3.22
N SER A 64 -3.94 -1.00 -2.05
CA SER A 64 -2.63 -0.75 -1.43
C SER A 64 -1.87 -2.05 -1.16
N LEU A 65 -2.53 -3.08 -0.60
CA LEU A 65 -1.88 -4.38 -0.38
C LEU A 65 -1.46 -5.06 -1.68
N LEU A 66 -2.32 -5.07 -2.70
CA LEU A 66 -2.01 -5.67 -3.98
C LEU A 66 -0.78 -5.00 -4.63
N LEU A 67 -0.80 -3.67 -4.72
CA LEU A 67 0.30 -2.91 -5.30
C LEU A 67 1.57 -3.01 -4.46
N GLY A 68 1.42 -2.99 -3.12
CA GLY A 68 2.53 -3.09 -2.18
C GLY A 68 3.23 -4.44 -2.28
N VAL A 69 2.48 -5.55 -2.34
CA VAL A 69 3.04 -6.90 -2.49
C VAL A 69 3.77 -7.07 -3.83
N LEU A 70 3.17 -6.59 -4.92
CA LEU A 70 3.81 -6.63 -6.24
C LEU A 70 5.06 -5.75 -6.29
N GLY A 71 5.00 -4.54 -5.73
CA GLY A 71 6.11 -3.61 -5.65
C GLY A 71 7.26 -4.17 -4.82
N PHE A 72 6.95 -4.71 -3.64
CA PHE A 72 7.89 -5.42 -2.76
C PHE A 72 8.55 -6.60 -3.47
N GLY A 73 7.76 -7.48 -4.10
CA GLY A 73 8.26 -8.67 -4.78
C GLY A 73 9.19 -8.36 -5.94
N PHE A 74 8.84 -7.40 -6.80
CA PHE A 74 9.73 -6.96 -7.88
C PHE A 74 10.97 -6.24 -7.37
N GLY A 75 10.86 -5.50 -6.27
CA GLY A 75 12.00 -4.84 -5.62
C GLY A 75 13.01 -5.87 -5.11
N LEU A 76 12.53 -6.87 -4.38
CA LEU A 76 13.35 -7.96 -3.85
C LEU A 76 14.02 -8.77 -4.96
N ASN A 77 13.27 -9.14 -6.00
CA ASN A 77 13.78 -9.94 -7.10
C ASN A 77 14.84 -9.19 -7.94
N SER A 78 14.68 -7.87 -8.12
CA SER A 78 15.63 -7.05 -8.88
C SER A 78 16.86 -6.63 -8.07
N ALA A 79 16.74 -6.40 -6.76
CA ALA A 79 17.85 -6.02 -5.89
C ALA A 79 18.94 -7.12 -5.79
N GLY A 80 18.55 -8.39 -5.87
CA GLY A 80 19.48 -9.52 -5.84
C GLY A 80 20.24 -9.79 -7.14
N ALA A 81 19.89 -9.11 -8.24
CA ALA A 81 20.48 -9.40 -9.55
C ALA A 81 21.83 -8.69 -9.75
N ARG A 82 22.90 -9.46 -9.99
CA ARG A 82 24.27 -8.93 -10.25
C ARG A 82 24.39 -7.94 -11.41
N ARG A 83 23.44 -7.93 -12.35
CA ARG A 83 23.44 -7.06 -13.55
C ARG A 83 22.42 -5.92 -13.48
N ASN A 84 21.94 -5.58 -12.29
CA ASN A 84 21.01 -4.48 -12.11
C ASN A 84 21.77 -3.15 -12.01
N GLU A 85 21.67 -2.32 -13.04
CA GLU A 85 22.29 -0.98 -13.05
C GLU A 85 21.50 0.00 -12.16
N ARG A 86 20.26 -0.35 -11.79
CA ARG A 86 19.33 0.45 -10.99
C ARG A 86 19.11 -0.11 -9.59
N ASN A 87 20.15 -0.66 -8.98
CA ASN A 87 20.07 -1.30 -7.67
C ASN A 87 19.47 -0.38 -6.58
N SER A 88 19.81 0.91 -6.58
CA SER A 88 19.22 1.87 -5.62
C SER A 88 17.70 1.99 -5.76
N GLN A 89 17.16 1.99 -6.99
CA GLN A 89 15.72 2.03 -7.24
C GLN A 89 15.03 0.74 -6.79
N SER A 90 15.68 -0.42 -6.95
CA SER A 90 15.15 -1.70 -6.45
C SER A 90 15.01 -1.71 -4.94
N TRP A 91 16.02 -1.22 -4.21
CA TRP A 91 15.94 -1.10 -2.75
C TRP A 91 14.89 -0.10 -2.30
N LEU A 92 14.82 1.07 -2.96
CA LEU A 92 13.77 2.05 -2.68
C LEU A 92 12.37 1.46 -2.91
N GLY A 93 12.16 0.79 -4.04
CA GLY A 93 10.91 0.11 -4.35
C GLY A 93 10.56 -0.99 -3.34
N PHE A 94 11.54 -1.79 -2.93
CA PHE A 94 11.39 -2.80 -1.88
C PHE A 94 10.95 -2.19 -0.55
N PHE A 95 11.68 -1.22 -0.02
CA PHE A 95 11.39 -0.62 1.29
C PHE A 95 10.10 0.20 1.27
N ALA A 96 9.83 0.95 0.20
CA ALA A 96 8.57 1.66 0.03
C ALA A 96 7.37 0.69 -0.02
N GLY A 97 7.52 -0.43 -0.70
CA GLY A 97 6.49 -1.47 -0.78
C GLY A 97 6.24 -2.11 0.58
N ALA A 98 7.31 -2.48 1.29
CA ALA A 98 7.22 -3.01 2.65
C ALA A 98 6.54 -2.01 3.59
N ALA A 99 6.93 -0.74 3.57
CA ALA A 99 6.33 0.31 4.37
C ALA A 99 4.84 0.50 4.07
N ALA A 100 4.45 0.50 2.78
CA ALA A 100 3.05 0.57 2.38
C ALA A 100 2.23 -0.61 2.92
N ILE A 101 2.74 -1.84 2.77
CA ILE A 101 2.07 -3.04 3.30
C ILE A 101 1.90 -2.92 4.82
N THR A 102 2.98 -2.65 5.55
CA THR A 102 2.96 -2.56 7.01
C THR A 102 1.98 -1.49 7.49
N LEU A 103 2.05 -0.29 6.91
CA LEU A 103 1.15 0.82 7.25
C LEU A 103 -0.31 0.45 6.96
N THR A 104 -0.60 -0.14 5.80
CA THR A 104 -1.95 -0.56 5.43
C THR A 104 -2.50 -1.63 6.36
N VAL A 105 -1.70 -2.63 6.74
CA VAL A 105 -2.12 -3.66 7.69
C VAL A 105 -2.43 -3.06 9.06
N ILE A 106 -1.57 -2.17 9.58
CA ILE A 106 -1.78 -1.50 10.87
C ILE A 106 -3.07 -0.67 10.84
N LEU A 107 -3.26 0.16 9.80
CA LEU A 107 -4.45 1.01 9.67
C LEU A 107 -5.73 0.19 9.52
N PHE A 108 -5.69 -0.88 8.73
CA PHE A 108 -6.83 -1.76 8.57
C PHE A 108 -7.16 -2.52 9.85
N ALA A 109 -6.15 -3.00 10.59
CA ALA A 109 -6.35 -3.63 11.89
C ALA A 109 -6.94 -2.64 12.91
N ALA A 110 -6.41 -1.42 12.98
CA ALA A 110 -6.94 -0.35 13.83
C ALA A 110 -8.40 -0.04 13.47
N PHE A 111 -8.72 0.09 12.18
CA PHE A 111 -10.11 0.24 11.75
C PHE A 111 -10.96 -0.97 12.19
N TYR A 112 -10.53 -2.19 11.91
CA TYR A 112 -11.32 -3.38 12.21
C TYR A 112 -11.62 -3.55 13.71
N LEU A 113 -10.65 -3.21 14.57
CA LEU A 113 -10.76 -3.31 16.03
C LEU A 113 -11.57 -2.16 16.65
N LEU A 114 -11.47 -0.94 16.10
CA LEU A 114 -12.06 0.27 16.70
C LEU A 114 -13.36 0.70 16.01
N LYS A 115 -13.77 0.05 14.93
CA LYS A 115 -14.95 0.44 14.17
C LYS A 115 -16.23 0.23 15.00
N GLN A 116 -17.08 1.25 15.04
CA GLN A 116 -18.44 1.15 15.58
C GLN A 116 -19.45 1.56 14.50
N SER A 117 -20.38 0.65 14.19
CA SER A 117 -21.38 0.90 13.15
C SER A 117 -22.53 1.73 13.68
N VAL A 118 -22.83 2.83 13.00
CA VAL A 118 -24.08 3.58 13.19
C VAL A 118 -25.11 3.03 12.20
N ALA A 119 -26.35 2.85 12.67
CA ALA A 119 -27.50 2.44 11.87
C ALA A 119 -27.79 3.43 10.72
#